data_AF-A0A060C8A3-F1
#
_entry.id   AF-A0A060C8A3-F1
#
_cell.length_a   1.000
_cell.length_b   1.000
_cell.length_c   1.000
_cell.angle_alpha   90.00
_cell.angle_beta   90.00
_cell.angle_gamma   90.00
#
_symmetry.space_group_name_H-M   'P 1'
#
loop_
_entity.id
_entity.type
_entity.pdbx_description
1 polymer ?
#
loop_
_entity_poly.entity_id
_entity_poly.type
_entity_poly.pdbx_seq_one_letter_code
_entity_poly.pdbx_strand_id
1 'polypeptide(L)'
;GLLDHVRAQLAWLGDLRERHPGVVIENCSSGAMRSDFARLELADLQSTSDQQDPVLYPVIAASSPMLMPPEVAGNWAYPQPDMSLEQIAFTMVTGLCGTPYLAGFLDRMSEVQLSLVREALGVHRMIRDEVAGSDPLLGRVGLGPGGRTPVVVRRV
;
A
#
# COMPACT_ATOMS: atom_id res chain seq x y z
N GLY A 1 -16.91 -17.57 -21.00
CA GLY A 1 -15.85 -16.75 -21.62
C GLY A 1 -15.06 -15.98 -20.57
N LEU A 2 -14.22 -15.01 -20.94
CA LEU A 2 -13.40 -14.24 -19.99
C LEU A 2 -14.24 -13.49 -18.94
N LEU A 3 -15.37 -12.91 -19.34
CA LEU A 3 -16.28 -12.22 -18.43
C LEU A 3 -16.84 -13.17 -17.36
N ASP A 4 -17.25 -14.39 -17.76
CA ASP A 4 -17.76 -15.39 -16.83
C ASP A 4 -16.67 -15.85 -15.86
N HIS A 5 -15.42 -15.94 -16.33
CA HIS A 5 -14.28 -16.26 -15.48
C HIS A 5 -14.06 -15.19 -14.40
N VAL A 6 -14.08 -13.90 -14.77
CA VAL A 6 -13.95 -12.80 -13.79
C VAL A 6 -15.11 -12.81 -12.80
N ARG A 7 -16.34 -13.02 -13.26
CA ARG A 7 -17.52 -13.11 -12.38
C ARG A 7 -17.44 -14.30 -11.43
N ALA A 8 -17.02 -15.47 -11.90
CA ALA A 8 -16.83 -16.65 -11.07
C ALA A 8 -15.75 -16.43 -10.00
N GLN A 9 -14.65 -15.74 -10.36
CA GLN A 9 -13.61 -15.37 -9.39
C GLN A 9 -14.15 -14.44 -8.29
N LEU A 10 -14.90 -13.41 -8.66
CA LEU A 10 -15.49 -12.47 -7.69
C LEU A 10 -16.52 -13.17 -6.79
N ALA A 11 -17.37 -14.02 -7.35
CA ALA A 11 -18.33 -14.82 -6.58
C ALA A 11 -17.62 -15.72 -5.55
N TRP A 12 -16.59 -16.45 -6.00
CA TRP A 12 -15.79 -17.29 -5.11
C TRP A 12 -15.12 -16.50 -3.98
N LEU A 13 -14.62 -15.30 -4.27
CA LEU A 13 -14.00 -14.43 -3.27
C LEU A 13 -15.03 -13.90 -2.26
N GLY A 14 -16.24 -13.55 -2.71
CA GLY A 14 -17.36 -13.22 -1.84
C GLY A 14 -17.76 -14.37 -0.91
N ASP A 15 -17.90 -15.58 -1.46
CA ASP A 15 -18.20 -16.79 -0.67
C ASP A 15 -17.09 -17.10 0.35
N LEU A 16 -15.84 -16.78 0.04
CA LEU A 16 -14.71 -16.94 0.96
C LEU A 16 -14.82 -15.96 2.12
N ARG A 17 -15.15 -14.69 1.86
CA ARG A 17 -15.36 -13.66 2.88
C ARG A 17 -16.48 -14.04 3.84
N GLU A 18 -17.61 -14.52 3.31
CA GLU A 18 -18.75 -14.92 4.14
C GLU A 18 -18.40 -16.07 5.09
N ARG A 19 -17.67 -17.09 4.60
CA ARG A 19 -17.25 -18.24 5.40
C ARG A 19 -16.13 -17.92 6.40
N HIS A 20 -15.33 -16.89 6.12
CA HIS A 20 -14.13 -16.57 6.89
C HIS A 20 -14.00 -15.06 7.15
N PRO A 21 -14.93 -14.44 7.90
CA PRO A 21 -14.96 -12.98 8.08
C PRO A 21 -13.74 -12.43 8.84
N GLY A 22 -13.03 -13.26 9.61
CA GLY A 22 -11.81 -12.88 10.33
C GLY A 22 -10.52 -13.00 9.51
N VAL A 23 -10.57 -13.51 8.28
CA VAL A 23 -9.39 -13.63 7.41
C VAL A 23 -9.17 -12.33 6.67
N VAL A 24 -7.94 -11.82 6.77
CA VAL A 24 -7.44 -10.69 5.96
C VAL A 24 -7.12 -11.21 4.57
N ILE A 25 -7.74 -10.60 3.55
CA ILE A 25 -7.52 -10.99 2.16
C ILE A 25 -6.78 -9.88 1.41
N GLU A 26 -5.63 -10.24 0.85
CA GLU A 26 -4.88 -9.40 -0.07
C GLU A 26 -5.21 -9.73 -1.53
N ASN A 27 -5.52 -8.71 -2.34
CA ASN A 27 -5.48 -8.82 -3.79
C ASN A 27 -4.08 -8.48 -4.31
N CYS A 28 -3.51 -9.42 -5.07
CA CYS A 28 -2.21 -9.26 -5.70
C CYS A 28 -2.18 -9.92 -7.07
N SER A 29 -1.58 -9.21 -8.02
CA SER A 29 -1.40 -9.67 -9.40
C SER A 29 -0.16 -9.03 -9.96
N SER A 30 1.00 -9.51 -9.52
CA SER A 30 2.29 -8.85 -9.77
C SER A 30 2.23 -7.37 -9.38
N GLY A 31 1.92 -7.12 -8.11
CA GLY A 31 1.40 -5.84 -7.64
C GLY A 31 -0.05 -5.61 -8.05
N ALA A 32 -0.30 -4.50 -8.75
CA ALA A 32 -1.65 -3.99 -9.02
C ALA A 32 -2.23 -4.31 -10.42
N MET A 33 -1.71 -5.29 -11.18
CA MET A 33 -2.20 -5.54 -12.56
C MET A 33 -3.69 -5.97 -12.65
N ARG A 34 -4.29 -6.37 -11.53
CA ARG A 34 -5.72 -6.65 -11.38
C ARG A 34 -6.33 -5.86 -10.22
N SER A 35 -5.88 -4.62 -10.02
CA SER A 35 -6.51 -3.69 -9.09
C SER A 35 -7.69 -3.00 -9.78
N ASP A 36 -8.90 -3.36 -9.37
CA ASP A 36 -10.14 -2.74 -9.82
C ASP A 36 -11.15 -2.69 -8.67
N PHE A 37 -12.15 -1.82 -8.78
CA PHE A 37 -13.09 -1.55 -7.69
C PHE A 37 -13.87 -2.80 -7.24
N ALA A 38 -14.23 -3.70 -8.17
CA ALA A 38 -14.95 -4.93 -7.81
C ALA A 38 -14.09 -5.87 -6.95
N ARG A 39 -12.77 -5.87 -7.13
CA ARG A 39 -11.83 -6.62 -6.28
C ARG A 39 -11.55 -5.90 -4.98
N LEU A 40 -11.39 -4.58 -5.00
CA LEU A 40 -11.15 -3.78 -3.80
C LEU A 40 -12.31 -3.82 -2.80
N GLU A 41 -13.56 -3.97 -3.28
CA GLU A 41 -14.71 -4.21 -2.39
C GLU A 41 -14.61 -5.51 -1.59
N LEU A 42 -13.93 -6.52 -2.15
CA LEU A 42 -13.82 -7.86 -1.57
C LEU A 42 -12.45 -8.13 -0.92
N ALA A 43 -11.49 -7.21 -1.05
CA ALA A 43 -10.18 -7.31 -0.44
C ALA A 43 -10.07 -6.38 0.77
N ASP A 44 -9.21 -6.75 1.72
CA ASP A 44 -8.82 -5.88 2.82
C ASP A 44 -7.58 -5.07 2.47
N LEU A 45 -6.71 -5.64 1.64
CA LEU A 45 -5.47 -5.03 1.19
C LEU A 45 -5.25 -5.25 -0.32
N GLN A 46 -4.53 -4.33 -0.94
CA GLN A 46 -4.10 -4.39 -2.33
C GLN A 46 -2.59 -4.14 -2.40
N SER A 47 -1.82 -5.10 -2.91
CA SER A 47 -0.41 -4.87 -3.21
C SER A 47 -0.28 -3.84 -4.34
N THR A 48 0.39 -2.72 -4.08
CA THR A 48 0.38 -1.58 -5.03
C THR A 48 1.35 -1.76 -6.20
N SER A 49 2.48 -2.44 -6.02
CA SER A 49 3.43 -2.77 -7.10
C SER A 49 4.47 -3.79 -6.63
N ASP A 50 5.06 -4.57 -7.55
CA ASP A 50 6.24 -5.39 -7.27
C ASP A 50 7.58 -4.62 -7.40
N GLN A 51 7.54 -3.31 -7.68
CA GLN A 51 8.74 -2.48 -7.76
C GLN A 51 9.43 -2.40 -6.40
N GLN A 52 10.70 -2.80 -6.32
CA GLN A 52 11.47 -2.85 -5.07
C GLN A 52 12.51 -1.73 -4.96
N ASP A 53 12.78 -1.01 -6.05
CA ASP A 53 13.75 0.08 -6.04
C ASP A 53 13.22 1.23 -5.14
N PRO A 54 13.96 1.57 -4.08
CA PRO A 54 13.51 2.55 -3.10
C PRO A 54 13.36 3.95 -3.68
N VAL A 55 14.02 4.28 -4.80
CA VAL A 55 13.91 5.57 -5.48
C VAL A 55 12.70 5.63 -6.40
N LEU A 56 12.28 4.51 -6.99
CA LEU A 56 11.16 4.46 -7.94
C LEU A 56 9.80 4.23 -7.25
N TYR A 57 9.81 3.52 -6.13
CA TYR A 57 8.59 3.17 -5.40
C TYR A 57 7.78 4.36 -4.81
N PRO A 58 8.39 5.48 -4.35
CA PRO A 58 7.65 6.58 -3.73
C PRO A 58 6.55 7.18 -4.59
N VAL A 59 6.76 7.27 -5.91
CA VAL A 59 5.74 7.79 -6.83
C VAL A 59 4.52 6.87 -6.87
N ILE A 60 4.72 5.56 -6.79
CA ILE A 60 3.64 4.56 -6.76
C ILE A 60 2.88 4.67 -5.43
N ALA A 61 3.60 4.66 -4.31
CA ALA A 61 2.99 4.75 -2.98
C ALA A 61 2.18 6.05 -2.80
N ALA A 62 2.73 7.19 -3.22
CA ALA A 62 2.08 8.49 -3.11
C ALA A 62 0.88 8.67 -4.05
N SER A 63 0.84 7.95 -5.19
CA SER A 63 -0.26 8.02 -6.15
C SER A 63 -1.35 6.96 -5.91
N SER A 64 -1.06 5.89 -5.16
CA SER A 64 -2.02 4.81 -4.86
C SER A 64 -3.33 5.31 -4.23
N PRO A 65 -3.33 6.32 -3.32
CA PRO A 65 -4.55 6.91 -2.77
C PRO A 65 -5.53 7.51 -3.80
N MET A 66 -5.11 7.72 -5.06
CA MET A 66 -6.01 8.15 -6.13
C MET A 66 -6.95 7.04 -6.62
N LEU A 67 -6.64 5.78 -6.35
CA LEU A 67 -7.34 4.61 -6.88
C LEU A 67 -7.89 3.68 -5.79
N MET A 68 -7.42 3.80 -4.55
CA MET A 68 -7.84 2.99 -3.41
C MET A 68 -7.69 3.76 -2.10
N PRO A 69 -8.42 3.42 -1.04
CA PRO A 69 -8.20 4.01 0.28
C PRO A 69 -6.77 3.74 0.78
N PRO A 70 -6.13 4.69 1.49
CA PRO A 70 -4.76 4.51 2.00
C PRO A 70 -4.57 3.27 2.87
N GLU A 71 -5.57 2.91 3.67
CA GLU A 71 -5.56 1.72 4.53
C GLU A 71 -5.63 0.40 3.75
N VAL A 72 -6.14 0.43 2.51
CA VAL A 72 -6.15 -0.72 1.58
C VAL A 72 -4.85 -0.78 0.77
N ALA A 73 -4.16 0.34 0.56
CA ALA A 73 -2.91 0.41 -0.20
C ALA A 73 -1.76 -0.28 0.55
N GLY A 74 -1.48 -1.53 0.20
CA GLY A 74 -0.33 -2.30 0.67
C GLY A 74 0.96 -1.81 0.01
N ASN A 75 1.70 -0.97 0.73
CA ASN A 75 2.92 -0.34 0.26
C ASN A 75 4.16 -1.05 0.82
N TRP A 76 4.96 -1.64 -0.05
CA TRP A 76 6.22 -2.28 0.30
C TRP A 76 7.19 -1.35 1.01
N ALA A 77 7.61 -1.79 2.18
CA ALA A 77 8.73 -1.25 2.92
C ALA A 77 9.78 -2.36 3.04
N TYR A 78 10.77 -2.33 2.16
CA TYR A 78 11.84 -3.33 2.03
C TYR A 78 13.22 -2.78 2.48
N PRO A 79 13.41 -2.41 3.76
CA PRO A 79 14.75 -2.06 4.23
C PRO A 79 15.68 -3.29 4.14
N GLN A 80 16.92 -3.08 3.72
CA GLN A 80 17.93 -4.14 3.58
C GLN A 80 19.18 -3.85 4.43
N PRO A 81 19.92 -4.88 4.88
CA PRO A 81 21.09 -4.70 5.75
C PRO A 81 22.25 -3.94 5.07
N ASP A 82 22.33 -3.96 3.74
CA ASP A 82 23.33 -3.24 2.94
C ASP A 82 22.94 -1.78 2.64
N MET A 83 21.71 -1.37 2.96
CA MET A 83 21.26 0.01 2.83
C MET A 83 21.87 0.90 3.92
N SER A 84 22.16 2.14 3.53
CA SER A 84 22.47 3.20 4.49
C SER A 84 21.26 3.49 5.38
N LEU A 85 21.50 4.14 6.52
CA LEU A 85 20.43 4.58 7.42
C LEU A 85 19.42 5.50 6.72
N GLU A 86 19.91 6.35 5.80
CA GLU A 86 19.07 7.25 5.01
C GLU A 86 18.20 6.47 4.01
N GLN A 87 18.75 5.46 3.34
CA GLN A 87 17.98 4.59 2.44
C GLN A 87 16.90 3.82 3.21
N ILE A 88 17.22 3.28 4.39
CA ILE A 88 16.24 2.62 5.26
C ILE A 88 15.14 3.61 5.66
N ALA A 89 15.50 4.80 6.13
CA ALA A 89 14.52 5.83 6.48
C ALA A 89 13.62 6.18 5.28
N PHE A 90 14.19 6.36 4.09
CA PHE A 90 13.46 6.68 2.87
C PHE A 90 12.48 5.58 2.46
N THR A 91 12.92 4.32 2.49
CA THR A 91 12.05 3.15 2.24
C THR A 91 10.92 3.07 3.26
N MET A 92 11.23 3.25 4.55
CA MET A 92 10.23 3.16 5.61
C MET A 92 9.21 4.29 5.55
N VAL A 93 9.65 5.53 5.30
CA VAL A 93 8.77 6.70 5.10
C VAL A 93 7.83 6.49 3.92
N THR A 94 8.33 5.89 2.83
CA THR A 94 7.48 5.57 1.67
C THR A 94 6.34 4.61 2.04
N GLY A 95 6.61 3.62 2.90
CA GLY A 95 5.58 2.71 3.41
C GLY A 95 4.48 3.42 4.23
N LEU A 96 4.79 4.56 4.85
CA LEU A 96 3.83 5.34 5.67
C LEU A 96 2.70 5.97 4.85
N CYS A 97 2.80 6.03 3.52
CA CYS A 97 1.75 6.54 2.65
C CYS A 97 0.52 5.61 2.55
N GLY A 98 0.57 4.43 3.16
CA GLY A 98 -0.54 3.48 3.23
C GLY A 98 -0.32 2.46 4.34
N THR A 99 -0.64 1.19 4.08
CA THR A 99 -0.35 0.06 4.97
C THR A 99 1.04 -0.51 4.62
N PRO A 100 2.05 -0.42 5.52
CA PRO A 100 3.39 -0.91 5.25
C PRO A 100 3.43 -2.43 5.14
N TYR A 101 3.85 -2.94 3.99
CA TYR A 101 4.25 -4.33 3.79
C TYR A 101 5.73 -4.43 4.15
N LEU A 102 6.00 -4.63 5.43
CA LEU A 102 7.36 -4.75 5.94
C LEU A 102 7.98 -6.07 5.51
N ALA A 103 9.09 -5.99 4.79
CA ALA A 103 9.87 -7.15 4.35
C ALA A 103 11.37 -6.82 4.33
N GLY A 104 12.20 -7.77 3.90
CA GLY A 104 13.66 -7.66 3.89
C GLY A 104 14.35 -8.53 4.95
N PHE A 105 15.68 -8.53 4.95
CA PHE A 105 16.48 -9.36 5.87
C PHE A 105 16.73 -8.65 7.20
N LEU A 106 15.65 -8.38 7.94
CA LEU A 106 15.69 -7.71 9.25
C LEU A 106 16.58 -8.45 10.26
N ASP A 107 16.67 -9.78 10.14
CA ASP A 107 17.53 -10.66 10.96
C ASP A 107 19.02 -10.35 10.81
N ARG A 108 19.42 -9.67 9.73
CA ARG A 108 20.82 -9.33 9.42
C ARG A 108 21.15 -7.86 9.67
N MET A 109 20.19 -7.08 10.12
CA MET A 109 20.37 -5.65 10.39
C MET A 109 21.10 -5.44 11.72
N SER A 110 21.90 -4.37 11.77
CA SER A 110 22.44 -3.86 13.03
C SER A 110 21.32 -3.33 13.93
N GLU A 111 21.60 -3.19 15.23
CA GLU A 111 20.61 -2.68 16.19
C GLU A 111 20.13 -1.26 15.83
N VAL A 112 21.01 -0.44 15.25
CA VAL A 112 20.68 0.93 14.80
C VAL A 112 19.74 0.91 13.59
N GLN A 113 19.95 0.00 12.64
CA GLN A 113 19.05 -0.17 11.51
C GLN A 113 17.67 -0.69 11.98
N LEU A 114 17.65 -1.67 12.88
CA LEU A 114 16.40 -2.18 13.48
C LEU A 114 15.67 -1.13 14.29
N SER A 115 16.38 -0.24 15.02
CA SER A 115 15.72 0.83 15.77
C SER A 115 15.00 1.81 14.84
N LEU A 116 15.55 2.13 13.67
CA LEU A 116 14.87 2.96 12.67
C LEU A 116 13.60 2.30 12.13
N VAL A 117 13.66 1.00 11.82
CA VAL A 117 12.48 0.25 11.37
C VAL A 117 11.40 0.27 12.46
N ARG A 118 11.75 0.02 13.73
CA ARG A 118 10.82 0.06 14.86
C ARG A 118 10.22 1.44 15.06
N GLU A 119 11.03 2.50 14.94
CA GLU A 119 10.60 3.89 15.04
C GLU A 119 9.56 4.21 13.96
N ALA A 120 9.84 3.89 12.69
CA ALA A 120 8.91 4.12 11.59
C ALA A 120 7.59 3.36 11.77
N LEU A 121 7.61 2.10 12.22
CA LEU A 121 6.38 1.36 12.56
C LEU A 121 5.64 1.99 13.75
N GLY A 122 6.37 2.59 14.70
CA GLY A 122 5.80 3.39 15.77
C GLY A 122 5.02 4.59 15.23
N VAL A 123 5.65 5.35 14.33
CA VAL A 123 5.02 6.47 13.62
C VAL A 123 3.79 6.00 12.85
N HIS A 124 3.88 4.92 12.06
CA HIS A 124 2.73 4.37 11.34
C HIS A 124 1.54 4.10 12.28
N ARG A 125 1.78 3.45 13.42
CA ARG A 125 0.72 3.20 14.41
C ARG A 125 0.08 4.47 14.97
N MET A 126 0.83 5.56 15.07
CA MET A 126 0.31 6.84 15.54
C MET A 126 -0.54 7.55 14.48
N ILE A 127 -0.18 7.44 13.20
CA ILE A 127 -0.80 8.23 12.12
C ILE A 127 -1.81 7.46 11.27
N ARG A 128 -1.86 6.13 11.32
CA ARG A 128 -2.64 5.31 10.36
C ARG A 128 -4.13 5.67 10.32
N ASP A 129 -4.73 6.04 11.45
CA ASP A 129 -6.15 6.38 11.52
C ASP A 129 -6.40 7.76 10.90
N GLU A 130 -5.46 8.71 11.07
CA GLU A 130 -5.49 10.02 10.40
C GLU A 130 -5.27 9.88 8.88
N VAL A 131 -4.33 9.02 8.48
CA VAL A 131 -4.05 8.73 7.07
C VAL A 131 -5.27 8.09 6.39
N ALA A 132 -5.93 7.12 7.03
CA ALA A 132 -7.16 6.51 6.52
C ALA A 132 -8.31 7.51 6.39
N GLY A 133 -8.40 8.48 7.30
CA GLY A 133 -9.39 9.55 7.26
C GLY A 133 -9.04 10.73 6.35
N SER A 134 -7.87 10.72 5.71
CA SER A 134 -7.37 11.86 4.94
C SER A 134 -7.93 11.89 3.51
N ASP A 135 -8.02 13.10 2.94
CA ASP A 135 -8.32 13.26 1.52
C ASP A 135 -7.00 13.39 0.73
N PRO A 136 -6.81 12.60 -0.35
CA PRO A 136 -5.58 12.67 -1.13
C PRO A 136 -5.48 14.01 -1.87
N LEU A 137 -4.35 14.69 -1.67
CA LEU A 137 -4.03 15.96 -2.31
C LEU A 137 -2.84 15.79 -3.25
N LEU A 138 -3.10 15.58 -4.54
CA LEU A 138 -2.07 15.65 -5.56
C LEU A 138 -1.84 17.11 -5.97
N GLY A 139 -1.25 17.90 -5.07
CA GLY A 139 -0.86 19.28 -5.32
C GLY A 139 0.64 19.41 -5.55
N ARG A 140 1.06 19.67 -6.80
CA ARG A 140 2.43 20.10 -7.20
C ARG A 140 3.61 19.15 -6.96
N VAL A 141 3.42 17.86 -6.70
CA VAL A 141 4.52 16.90 -6.88
C VAL A 141 4.53 16.46 -8.35
N GLY A 142 5.10 17.28 -9.24
CA GLY A 142 5.47 16.89 -10.61
C GLY A 142 4.47 17.14 -11.75
N LEU A 143 3.25 17.62 -11.50
CA LEU A 143 2.28 17.96 -12.57
C LEU A 143 1.91 19.46 -12.49
N GLY A 144 1.90 20.11 -13.66
CA GLY A 144 1.86 21.57 -13.84
C GLY A 144 0.64 22.30 -13.25
N PRO A 145 0.56 23.63 -13.43
CA PRO A 145 -0.43 24.47 -12.75
C PRO A 145 -1.80 24.34 -13.42
N GLY A 146 -2.66 23.44 -12.95
CA GLY A 146 -4.04 23.37 -13.41
C GLY A 146 -4.92 22.39 -12.64
N GLY A 147 -5.97 22.91 -12.01
CA GLY A 147 -7.15 22.12 -11.61
C GLY A 147 -7.12 21.53 -10.20
N ARG A 148 -7.75 22.24 -9.25
CA ARG A 148 -8.08 21.74 -7.91
C ARG A 148 -9.31 20.84 -8.00
N THR A 149 -9.13 19.52 -7.90
CA THR A 149 -10.17 18.62 -7.41
C THR A 149 -9.49 17.44 -6.73
N PRO A 150 -9.57 17.30 -5.39
CA PRO A 150 -9.13 16.07 -4.74
C PRO A 150 -9.98 14.91 -5.28
N VAL A 151 -9.34 13.88 -5.82
CA VAL A 151 -10.01 12.62 -6.19
C VAL A 151 -10.04 11.77 -4.94
N VAL A 152 -11.17 11.73 -4.25
CA VAL A 152 -11.29 10.99 -2.99
C VAL A 152 -11.89 9.61 -3.26
N VAL A 153 -11.11 8.55 -2.99
CA VAL A 153 -11.60 7.17 -2.98
C VAL A 153 -11.87 6.79 -1.52
N ARG A 154 -13.14 6.55 -1.18
CA ARG A 154 -13.56 6.08 0.15
C ARG A 154 -14.19 4.71 0.04
N ARG A 155 -14.00 3.88 1.08
CA ARG A 155 -14.82 2.69 1.27
C ARG A 155 -16.26 3.14 1.53
N VAL A 156 -17.22 2.62 0.77
CA VAL A 156 -18.65 2.90 0.92
C VAL A 156 -19.22 2.09 2.07
#